data_AF-A0A935BNL1-F1
#
_entry.id   AF-A0A935BNL1-F1
#
_cell.length_a   1.000
_cell.length_b   1.000
_cell.length_c   1.000
_cell.angle_alpha   90.00
_cell.angle_beta   90.00
_cell.angle_gamma   90.00
#
_symmetry.space_group_name_H-M   'P 1'
#
loop_
_entity.id
_entity.type
_entity.pdbx_description
1 polymer ?
#
loop_
_entity_poly.entity_id
_entity_poly.type
_entity_poly.pdbx_seq_one_letter_code
_entity_poly.pdbx_strand_id
1 'polypeptide(L)'
;MAIIGNWQRGARASIMGLAVSLGLIGPLPAAAAPAAKGSGACQLGARVIDRQNRGGTVVEARGADCRVQLADGSVKYYLAWMLSPEGSDPAPGAGVDSLTRGTYACTAAGGIAGTLQLVIKSDSQYADRNGKTGEYRHDPKTHKIEFRSGPWEGYYGGVLGPRKIGLSSRRGGYYGTVCDLK
;
A
#
# COMPACT_ATOMS: atom_id res chain seq x y z
N MET A 1 -8.90 40.02 39.84
CA MET A 1 -9.45 38.76 40.37
C MET A 1 -8.43 37.68 40.12
N ALA A 2 -7.73 37.25 41.17
CA ALA A 2 -6.60 36.33 41.13
C ALA A 2 -6.89 35.15 42.06
N ILE A 3 -6.59 33.92 41.64
CA ILE A 3 -6.38 32.79 42.56
C ILE A 3 -5.20 31.96 42.03
N ILE A 4 -4.10 32.03 42.79
CA ILE A 4 -2.86 31.29 42.62
C ILE A 4 -2.99 30.03 43.48
N GLY A 5 -2.94 28.84 42.85
CA GLY A 5 -3.01 27.55 43.54
C GLY A 5 -1.63 27.00 43.87
N ASN A 6 -1.12 27.36 45.05
CA ASN A 6 0.12 26.89 45.63
C ASN A 6 -0.15 25.58 46.41
N TRP A 7 0.59 24.49 46.15
CA TRP A 7 0.58 23.29 46.99
C TRP A 7 2.02 22.86 47.30
N GLN A 8 2.50 23.31 48.46
CA GLN A 8 3.67 22.76 49.15
C GLN A 8 3.23 22.17 50.49
N ARG A 9 3.40 20.86 50.65
CA ARG A 9 3.59 20.12 51.92
C ARG A 9 4.46 18.91 51.54
N GLY A 10 5.69 18.71 51.99
CA GLY A 10 6.27 19.01 53.29
C GLY A 10 6.20 17.77 54.18
N ALA A 11 7.12 16.81 54.00
CA ALA A 11 7.41 15.79 55.02
C ALA A 11 8.88 15.38 54.93
N ARG A 12 9.53 15.44 56.09
CA ARG A 12 10.97 15.30 56.34
C ARG A 12 11.37 13.83 56.54
N ALA A 13 12.61 13.57 56.13
CA ALA A 13 13.64 12.75 56.78
C ALA A 13 13.34 11.27 57.13
N SER A 14 14.12 10.40 56.50
CA SER A 14 14.99 9.48 57.26
C SER A 14 16.20 9.10 56.42
N ILE A 15 17.37 9.46 56.95
CA ILE A 15 18.70 9.02 56.53
C ILE A 15 18.93 7.67 57.20
N MET A 16 19.16 6.61 56.43
CA MET A 16 19.92 5.44 56.90
C MET A 16 20.27 4.54 55.71
N GLY A 17 21.55 4.16 55.63
CA GLY A 17 21.96 2.99 54.85
C GLY A 17 22.78 3.27 53.61
N LEU A 18 24.06 3.60 53.82
CA LEU A 18 25.13 3.39 52.85
C LEU A 18 25.22 1.88 52.53
N ALA A 19 25.00 1.50 51.27
CA ALA A 19 25.48 0.25 50.70
C ALA A 19 26.00 0.54 49.30
N VAL A 20 27.28 0.89 49.22
CA VAL A 20 28.02 1.02 47.97
C VAL A 20 28.28 -0.40 47.46
N SER A 21 27.35 -0.89 46.65
CA SER A 21 27.55 -2.11 45.86
C SER A 21 28.42 -1.77 44.66
N LEU A 22 29.69 -2.19 44.72
CA LEU A 22 30.65 -2.09 43.62
C LEU A 22 30.06 -2.78 42.38
N GLY A 23 29.92 -2.01 41.31
CA GLY A 23 29.29 -2.41 40.06
C GLY A 23 30.09 -3.45 39.28
N LEU A 24 29.39 -4.48 38.83
CA LEU A 24 29.66 -5.21 37.60
C LEU A 24 28.56 -4.82 36.61
N ILE A 25 28.73 -3.68 35.94
CA ILE A 25 27.89 -3.30 34.81
C ILE A 25 28.44 -4.05 33.61
N GLY A 26 28.01 -5.30 33.44
CA GLY A 26 28.23 -6.05 32.21
C GLY A 26 27.46 -5.41 31.05
N PRO A 27 27.96 -5.44 29.80
CA PRO A 27 27.22 -4.96 28.65
C PRO A 27 25.94 -5.80 28.50
N LEU A 28 24.80 -5.17 28.73
CA LEU A 28 23.51 -5.74 28.38
C LEU A 28 23.48 -5.94 26.85
N PRO A 29 23.24 -7.15 26.34
CA PRO A 29 23.00 -7.33 24.92
C PRO A 29 21.79 -6.48 24.55
N ALA A 30 21.97 -5.59 23.57
CA ALA A 30 20.87 -4.82 23.00
C ALA A 30 19.84 -5.80 22.44
N ALA A 31 18.77 -6.04 23.19
CA ALA A 31 17.64 -6.81 22.70
C ALA A 31 17.06 -6.05 21.51
N ALA A 32 17.31 -6.56 20.30
CA ALA A 32 16.63 -6.09 19.11
C ALA A 32 15.13 -6.21 19.37
N ALA A 33 14.42 -5.08 19.40
CA ALA A 33 12.98 -5.07 19.58
C ALA A 33 12.37 -6.02 18.53
N PRO A 34 11.39 -6.88 18.91
CA PRO A 34 10.77 -7.77 17.95
C PRO A 34 10.17 -6.92 16.84
N ALA A 35 10.67 -7.08 15.62
CA ALA A 35 10.14 -6.43 14.45
C ALA A 35 8.63 -6.72 14.40
N ALA A 36 7.81 -5.67 14.51
CA ALA A 36 6.38 -5.83 14.38
C ALA A 36 6.11 -6.50 13.03
N LYS A 37 5.37 -7.61 13.05
CA LYS A 37 4.95 -8.32 11.84
C LYS A 37 4.02 -7.38 11.07
N GLY A 38 4.53 -6.68 10.08
CA GLY A 38 3.69 -5.88 9.20
C GLY A 38 2.87 -6.79 8.28
N SER A 39 1.73 -6.27 7.83
CA SER A 39 0.80 -6.98 6.95
C SER A 39 0.98 -6.56 5.49
N GLY A 40 0.68 -7.48 4.57
CA GLY A 40 0.79 -7.23 3.13
C GLY A 40 2.22 -6.86 2.71
N ALA A 41 2.37 -5.76 1.95
CA ALA A 41 3.66 -5.28 1.45
C ALA A 41 4.57 -4.65 2.51
N CYS A 42 4.07 -4.32 3.71
CA CYS A 42 4.85 -3.68 4.77
C CYS A 42 5.62 -4.70 5.64
N GLN A 43 6.37 -5.63 5.05
CA GLN A 43 7.22 -6.56 5.81
C GLN A 43 8.62 -5.98 5.99
N LEU A 44 9.16 -5.95 7.22
CA LEU A 44 10.50 -5.42 7.48
C LEU A 44 11.54 -6.14 6.61
N GLY A 45 12.40 -5.37 5.93
CA GLY A 45 13.40 -5.88 4.99
C GLY A 45 12.88 -6.21 3.60
N ALA A 46 11.56 -6.18 3.36
CA ALA A 46 11.01 -6.46 2.04
C ALA A 46 11.36 -5.36 1.04
N ARG A 47 11.60 -5.80 -0.19
CA ARG A 47 11.75 -4.92 -1.35
C ARG A 47 10.37 -4.57 -1.89
N VAL A 48 10.11 -3.28 -2.05
CA VAL A 48 8.81 -2.75 -2.46
C VAL A 48 8.99 -1.65 -3.49
N ILE A 49 7.95 -1.43 -4.30
CA ILE A 49 7.81 -0.30 -5.21
C ILE A 49 6.62 0.55 -4.77
N ASP A 50 6.80 1.87 -4.81
CA ASP A 50 5.69 2.80 -4.58
C ASP A 50 4.91 3.11 -5.87
N ARG A 51 3.87 3.93 -5.74
CA ARG A 51 3.02 4.38 -6.88
C ARG A 51 3.78 5.23 -7.91
N GLN A 52 4.95 5.76 -7.56
CA GLN A 52 5.87 6.46 -8.45
C GLN A 52 6.87 5.50 -9.11
N ASN A 53 6.69 4.18 -8.94
CA ASN A 53 7.59 3.14 -9.41
C ASN A 53 9.02 3.30 -8.86
N ARG A 54 9.14 3.88 -7.65
CA ARG A 54 10.42 3.99 -6.96
C ARG A 54 10.57 2.78 -6.05
N GLY A 55 11.62 2.01 -6.30
CA GLY A 55 12.00 0.88 -5.48
C GLY A 55 12.64 1.31 -4.17
N GLY A 56 12.42 0.52 -3.11
CA GLY A 56 13.03 0.71 -1.82
C GLY A 56 12.91 -0.51 -0.92
N THR A 57 13.49 -0.41 0.27
CA THR A 57 13.45 -1.45 1.30
C THR A 57 12.66 -0.96 2.49
N VAL A 58 11.74 -1.77 2.99
CA VAL A 58 11.01 -1.47 4.24
C VAL A 58 12.00 -1.51 5.42
N VAL A 59 12.20 -0.38 6.09
CA VAL A 59 13.14 -0.22 7.22
C VAL A 59 12.44 -0.11 8.57
N GLU A 60 11.13 0.16 8.56
CA GLU A 60 10.28 0.14 9.76
C GLU A 60 8.89 -0.32 9.34
N ALA A 61 8.23 -1.18 10.12
CA ALA A 61 6.86 -1.63 9.87
C ALA A 61 6.03 -1.56 11.16
N ARG A 62 4.81 -1.05 11.07
CA ARG A 62 3.84 -0.96 12.16
C ARG A 62 2.44 -1.31 11.63
N GLY A 63 2.07 -2.58 11.68
CA GLY A 63 0.76 -3.02 11.19
C GLY A 63 0.57 -2.73 9.69
N ALA A 64 -0.31 -1.77 9.38
CA ALA A 64 -0.67 -1.40 8.01
C ALA A 64 0.12 -0.19 7.47
N ASP A 65 1.09 0.33 8.21
CA ASP A 65 1.99 1.39 7.77
C ASP A 65 3.46 1.00 7.92
N CYS A 66 4.30 1.57 7.06
CA CYS A 66 5.73 1.32 7.09
C CYS A 66 6.56 2.50 6.55
N ARG A 67 7.83 2.54 6.95
CA ARG A 67 8.83 3.41 6.34
C ARG A 67 9.68 2.63 5.36
N VAL A 68 9.86 3.20 4.17
CA VAL A 68 10.66 2.62 3.10
C VAL A 68 11.84 3.54 2.84
N GLN A 69 13.05 2.97 2.87
CA GLN A 69 14.25 3.63 2.37
C GLN A 69 14.34 3.42 0.86
N LEU A 70 14.20 4.50 0.10
CA LEU A 70 14.28 4.49 -1.35
C LEU A 70 15.74 4.46 -1.83
N ALA A 71 15.95 4.18 -3.12
CA ALA A 71 17.28 4.12 -3.73
C ALA A 71 18.06 5.46 -3.65
N ASP A 72 17.38 6.60 -3.52
CA ASP A 72 18.00 7.92 -3.30
C ASP A 72 18.45 8.15 -1.84
N GLY A 73 18.29 7.15 -0.97
CA GLY A 73 18.62 7.20 0.45
C GLY A 73 17.52 7.83 1.32
N SER A 74 16.49 8.43 0.74
CA SER A 74 15.40 9.04 1.50
C SER A 74 14.51 7.99 2.16
N VAL A 75 14.04 8.27 3.38
CA VAL A 75 13.09 7.42 4.11
C VAL A 75 11.71 8.07 4.05
N LYS A 76 10.74 7.37 3.46
CA LYS A 76 9.36 7.86 3.31
C LYS A 76 8.35 6.96 4.00
N TYR A 77 7.29 7.57 4.48
CA TYR A 77 6.16 6.88 5.10
C TYR A 77 5.16 6.45 4.04
N TYR A 78 4.69 5.21 4.15
CA TYR A 78 3.70 4.61 3.28
C TYR A 78 2.69 3.78 4.07
N LEU A 79 1.48 3.70 3.54
CA LEU A 79 0.51 2.70 3.94
C LEU A 79 0.76 1.42 3.12
N ALA A 80 0.51 0.25 3.69
CA ALA A 80 0.75 -1.05 3.05
C ALA A 80 0.04 -1.18 1.69
N TRP A 81 -1.14 -0.58 1.55
CA TRP A 81 -1.87 -0.56 0.29
C TRP A 81 -1.23 0.30 -0.79
N MET A 82 -0.34 1.24 -0.44
CA MET A 82 0.37 2.13 -1.38
C MET A 82 1.62 1.48 -1.98
N LEU A 83 1.99 0.31 -1.50
CA LEU A 83 3.19 -0.41 -1.87
C LEU A 83 2.81 -1.72 -2.56
N SER A 84 3.63 -2.12 -3.52
CA SER A 84 3.64 -3.49 -4.03
C SER A 84 5.01 -4.09 -3.79
N PRO A 85 5.13 -5.42 -3.58
CA PRO A 85 6.45 -6.03 -3.54
C PRO A 85 7.17 -5.80 -4.88
N GLU A 86 8.45 -5.48 -4.82
CA GLU A 86 9.26 -5.24 -6.02
C GLU A 86 9.35 -6.54 -6.85
N GLY A 87 9.20 -6.43 -8.17
CA GLY A 87 9.11 -7.60 -9.06
C GLY A 87 7.77 -8.35 -9.00
N SER A 88 6.84 -7.94 -8.12
CA SER A 88 5.44 -8.36 -8.22
C SER A 88 4.71 -7.43 -9.18
N ASP A 89 4.86 -7.67 -10.48
CA ASP A 89 3.65 -7.58 -11.29
C ASP A 89 2.67 -8.56 -10.64
N PRO A 90 1.42 -8.19 -10.33
CA PRO A 90 0.45 -9.20 -9.95
C PRO A 90 0.50 -10.23 -11.06
N ALA A 91 0.82 -11.47 -10.67
CA ALA A 91 0.99 -12.53 -11.63
C ALA A 91 -0.22 -12.45 -12.56
N PRO A 92 -0.02 -12.26 -13.88
CA PRO A 92 -1.14 -12.25 -14.78
C PRO A 92 -2.00 -13.45 -14.45
N GLY A 93 -3.32 -13.25 -14.35
CA GLY A 93 -4.22 -14.37 -14.10
C GLY A 93 -3.87 -15.48 -15.06
N ALA A 94 -3.27 -16.57 -14.56
CA ALA A 94 -2.70 -17.58 -15.43
C ALA A 94 -3.83 -18.14 -16.31
N GLY A 95 -3.70 -18.00 -17.64
CA GLY A 95 -4.64 -18.57 -18.61
C GLY A 95 -5.86 -17.71 -18.97
N VAL A 96 -5.81 -16.37 -18.85
CA VAL A 96 -6.87 -15.52 -19.44
C VAL A 96 -6.40 -14.82 -20.72
N ASP A 97 -6.66 -15.45 -21.85
CA ASP A 97 -6.33 -14.89 -23.18
C ASP A 97 -7.20 -13.67 -23.55
N SER A 98 -8.35 -13.52 -22.90
CA SER A 98 -9.33 -12.46 -23.18
C SER A 98 -9.97 -11.90 -21.92
N LEU A 99 -10.31 -10.62 -21.97
CA LEU A 99 -11.08 -9.93 -20.94
C LEU A 99 -12.54 -10.40 -20.99
N THR A 100 -13.06 -10.94 -19.88
CA THR A 100 -14.47 -11.34 -19.81
C THR A 100 -15.38 -10.11 -20.01
N ARG A 101 -16.34 -10.20 -20.93
CA ARG A 101 -17.30 -9.11 -21.16
C ARG A 101 -18.26 -8.98 -19.99
N GLY A 102 -18.74 -7.77 -19.75
CA GLY A 102 -19.72 -7.47 -18.73
C GLY A 102 -19.35 -6.31 -17.82
N THR A 103 -20.03 -6.22 -16.69
CA THR A 103 -20.01 -5.05 -15.82
C THR A 103 -19.11 -5.31 -14.61
N TYR A 104 -18.03 -4.56 -14.52
CA TYR A 104 -17.11 -4.60 -13.41
C TYR A 104 -17.41 -3.49 -12.39
N ALA A 105 -17.48 -3.86 -11.12
CA ALA A 105 -17.53 -2.94 -9.99
C ALA A 105 -16.11 -2.65 -9.53
N CYS A 106 -15.67 -1.41 -9.67
CA CYS A 106 -14.32 -0.96 -9.35
C CYS A 106 -14.30 -0.27 -7.98
N THR A 107 -13.46 -0.76 -7.09
CA THR A 107 -13.23 -0.20 -5.76
C THR A 107 -11.79 0.31 -5.66
N ALA A 108 -11.62 1.58 -5.28
CA ALA A 108 -10.30 2.12 -4.98
C ALA A 108 -9.73 1.48 -3.71
N ALA A 109 -8.41 1.31 -3.65
CA ALA A 109 -7.71 0.88 -2.44
C ALA A 109 -8.11 1.79 -1.26
N GLY A 110 -8.56 1.17 -0.16
CA GLY A 110 -9.07 1.86 1.02
C GLY A 110 -10.56 2.24 0.98
N GLY A 111 -11.29 1.96 -0.11
CA GLY A 111 -12.75 2.14 -0.19
C GLY A 111 -13.27 3.59 -0.28
N ILE A 112 -12.37 4.57 -0.30
CA ILE A 112 -12.72 6.00 -0.10
C ILE A 112 -13.37 6.65 -1.33
N ALA A 113 -13.13 6.15 -2.55
CA ALA A 113 -13.55 6.81 -3.80
C ALA A 113 -14.91 6.35 -4.37
N GLY A 114 -15.68 5.56 -3.62
CA GLY A 114 -16.93 4.97 -4.11
C GLY A 114 -16.72 3.85 -5.14
N THR A 115 -17.82 3.23 -5.58
CA THR A 115 -17.77 2.18 -6.60
C THR A 115 -17.88 2.79 -8.00
N LEU A 116 -16.77 2.78 -8.74
CA LEU A 116 -16.76 3.10 -10.17
C LEU A 116 -17.27 1.88 -10.96
N GLN A 117 -17.76 2.08 -12.18
CA GLN A 117 -18.22 1.00 -13.04
C GLN A 117 -17.47 1.03 -14.37
N LEU A 118 -16.99 -0.13 -14.79
CA LEU A 118 -16.37 -0.36 -16.08
C LEU A 118 -17.13 -1.47 -16.79
N VAL A 119 -17.71 -1.18 -17.94
CA VAL A 119 -18.45 -2.17 -18.73
C VAL A 119 -17.59 -2.56 -19.94
N ILE A 120 -17.12 -3.80 -19.99
CA ILE A 120 -16.38 -4.35 -21.13
C ILE A 120 -17.40 -4.84 -22.16
N LYS A 121 -17.47 -4.17 -23.31
CA LYS A 121 -18.45 -4.45 -24.38
C LYS A 121 -17.90 -5.46 -25.39
N SER A 122 -16.64 -5.31 -25.75
CA SER A 122 -15.92 -6.17 -26.70
C SER A 122 -14.45 -6.21 -26.34
N ASP A 123 -13.65 -6.86 -27.17
CA ASP A 123 -12.21 -7.06 -26.96
C ASP A 123 -11.40 -5.75 -27.12
N SER A 124 -12.06 -4.66 -27.55
CA SER A 124 -11.44 -3.34 -27.72
C SER A 124 -12.32 -2.16 -27.27
N GLN A 125 -13.55 -2.39 -26.81
CA GLN A 125 -14.46 -1.32 -26.38
C GLN A 125 -14.97 -1.50 -24.96
N TYR A 126 -15.12 -0.38 -24.27
CA TYR A 126 -15.72 -0.31 -22.95
C TYR A 126 -16.72 0.85 -22.84
N ALA A 127 -17.45 0.92 -21.73
CA ALA A 127 -18.21 2.09 -21.32
C ALA A 127 -18.13 2.33 -19.80
N ASP A 128 -18.44 3.57 -19.38
CA ASP A 128 -18.70 3.89 -17.98
C ASP A 128 -20.17 3.62 -17.58
N ARG A 129 -20.52 3.95 -16.34
CA ARG A 129 -21.89 3.82 -15.81
C ARG A 129 -22.95 4.62 -16.56
N ASN A 130 -22.55 5.69 -17.25
CA ASN A 130 -23.45 6.57 -18.00
C ASN A 130 -23.58 6.10 -19.46
N GLY A 131 -22.94 4.99 -19.82
CA GLY A 131 -22.92 4.45 -21.18
C GLY A 131 -21.92 5.16 -22.10
N LYS A 132 -21.12 6.12 -21.61
CA LYS A 132 -20.12 6.81 -22.42
C LYS A 132 -19.01 5.82 -22.77
N THR A 133 -18.81 5.62 -24.07
CA THR A 133 -17.88 4.62 -24.59
C THR A 133 -16.45 5.12 -24.70
N GLY A 134 -15.52 4.18 -24.72
CA GLY A 134 -14.13 4.40 -25.10
C GLY A 134 -13.52 3.13 -25.64
N GLU A 135 -12.28 3.25 -26.09
CA GLU A 135 -11.49 2.15 -26.61
C GLU A 135 -10.35 1.78 -25.67
N TYR A 136 -10.01 0.49 -25.67
CA TYR A 136 -8.83 -0.01 -24.98
C TYR A 136 -8.06 -0.99 -25.88
N ARG A 137 -6.79 -1.20 -25.53
CA ARG A 137 -5.96 -2.27 -26.08
C ARG A 137 -5.63 -3.25 -24.96
N HIS A 138 -5.89 -4.53 -25.19
CA HIS A 138 -5.43 -5.61 -24.33
C HIS A 138 -4.29 -6.35 -25.01
N ASP A 139 -3.17 -6.49 -24.31
CA ASP A 139 -2.08 -7.35 -24.74
C ASP A 139 -2.21 -8.71 -24.03
N PRO A 140 -2.59 -9.79 -24.74
CA PRO A 140 -2.79 -11.10 -24.12
C PRO A 140 -1.50 -11.74 -23.60
N LYS A 141 -0.31 -11.29 -24.05
CA LYS A 141 0.97 -11.84 -23.57
C LYS A 141 1.35 -11.29 -22.21
N THR A 142 1.07 -10.01 -21.99
CA THR A 142 1.41 -9.31 -20.74
C THR A 142 0.19 -9.12 -19.84
N HIS A 143 -1.00 -9.45 -20.36
CA HIS A 143 -2.31 -9.22 -19.76
C HIS A 143 -2.53 -7.76 -19.33
N LYS A 144 -1.82 -6.81 -19.98
CA LYS A 144 -1.92 -5.38 -19.70
C LYS A 144 -3.03 -4.76 -20.55
N ILE A 145 -3.67 -3.75 -19.98
CA ILE A 145 -4.76 -2.99 -20.60
C ILE A 145 -4.31 -1.53 -20.71
N GLU A 146 -4.53 -0.92 -21.86
CA GLU A 146 -4.30 0.50 -22.09
C GLU A 146 -5.58 1.15 -22.61
N PHE A 147 -6.12 2.12 -21.88
CA PHE A 147 -7.32 2.84 -22.26
C PHE A 147 -6.95 4.05 -23.13
N ARG A 148 -7.34 4.02 -24.40
CA ARG A 148 -6.88 4.96 -25.43
C ARG A 148 -7.82 6.13 -25.68
N SER A 149 -9.08 6.00 -25.28
CA SER A 149 -10.09 7.06 -25.44
C SER A 149 -11.20 6.89 -24.41
N GLY A 150 -12.03 7.92 -24.26
CA GLY A 150 -13.24 7.88 -23.42
C GLY A 150 -12.99 8.23 -21.94
N PRO A 151 -13.90 7.87 -21.03
CA PRO A 151 -13.84 8.29 -19.62
C PRO A 151 -12.58 7.85 -18.85
N TRP A 152 -11.95 6.76 -19.28
CA TRP A 152 -10.74 6.19 -18.66
C TRP A 152 -9.50 6.41 -19.52
N GLU A 153 -9.53 7.31 -20.50
CA GLU A 153 -8.36 7.63 -21.33
C GLU A 153 -7.12 7.94 -20.49
N GLY A 154 -5.98 7.36 -20.88
CA GLY A 154 -4.71 7.53 -20.17
C GLY A 154 -4.56 6.66 -18.92
N TYR A 155 -5.59 5.90 -18.53
CA TYR A 155 -5.45 4.86 -17.52
C TYR A 155 -4.85 3.59 -18.12
N TYR A 156 -4.30 2.79 -17.22
CA TYR A 156 -3.71 1.49 -17.48
C TYR A 156 -4.37 0.46 -16.58
N GLY A 157 -4.36 -0.78 -17.02
CA GLY A 157 -4.89 -1.88 -16.24
C GLY A 157 -4.12 -3.17 -16.45
N GLY A 158 -4.58 -4.20 -15.78
CA GLY A 158 -4.12 -5.56 -16.01
C GLY A 158 -5.14 -6.58 -15.54
N VAL A 159 -5.15 -7.73 -16.21
CA VAL A 159 -6.01 -8.85 -15.84
C VAL A 159 -5.40 -9.57 -14.65
N LEU A 160 -6.06 -9.46 -13.50
CA LEU A 160 -5.63 -10.11 -12.25
C LEU A 160 -6.26 -11.51 -12.09
N GLY A 161 -7.20 -11.86 -12.96
CA GLY A 161 -7.92 -13.12 -12.98
C GLY A 161 -9.12 -13.07 -13.95
N PRO A 162 -9.82 -14.20 -14.15
CA PRO A 162 -10.90 -14.29 -15.15
C PRO A 162 -12.05 -13.30 -14.94
N ARG A 163 -12.22 -12.83 -13.71
CA ARG A 163 -13.27 -11.90 -13.29
C ARG A 163 -12.73 -10.65 -12.60
N LYS A 164 -11.43 -10.38 -12.71
CA LYS A 164 -10.78 -9.32 -11.93
C LYS A 164 -9.80 -8.49 -12.77
N ILE A 165 -9.94 -7.17 -12.70
CA ILE A 165 -9.09 -6.20 -13.39
C ILE A 165 -8.48 -5.26 -12.36
N GLY A 166 -7.19 -4.99 -12.45
CA GLY A 166 -6.55 -3.90 -11.75
C GLY A 166 -6.53 -2.66 -12.64
N LEU A 167 -6.76 -1.48 -12.06
CA LEU A 167 -6.66 -0.19 -12.74
C LEU A 167 -5.66 0.73 -12.04
N SER A 168 -4.97 1.53 -12.84
CA SER A 168 -3.94 2.47 -12.42
C SER A 168 -3.94 3.68 -13.35
N SER A 169 -3.61 4.85 -12.80
CA SER A 169 -3.38 6.05 -13.62
C SER A 169 -1.97 6.09 -14.21
N ARG A 170 -1.18 5.03 -14.04
CA ARG A 170 0.23 4.94 -14.49
C ARG A 170 0.54 3.56 -15.05
N ARG A 171 1.49 3.49 -15.98
CA ARG A 171 2.06 2.23 -16.47
C ARG A 171 2.78 1.52 -15.33
N GLY A 172 2.64 0.20 -15.25
CA GLY A 172 3.34 -0.64 -14.27
C GLY A 172 2.52 -1.82 -13.77
N GLY A 173 2.95 -2.39 -12.64
CA GLY A 173 2.29 -3.52 -11.97
C GLY A 173 1.37 -3.11 -10.81
N TYR A 174 1.49 -1.87 -10.30
CA TYR A 174 0.66 -1.42 -9.20
C TYR A 174 -0.73 -0.99 -9.68
N TYR A 175 -1.79 -1.54 -9.06
CA TYR A 175 -3.18 -1.17 -9.32
C TYR A 175 -3.82 -0.57 -8.07
N GLY A 176 -4.09 0.73 -8.13
CA GLY A 176 -4.72 1.46 -7.03
C GLY A 176 -6.23 1.23 -6.93
N THR A 177 -6.82 0.62 -7.95
CA THR A 177 -8.23 0.28 -8.03
C THR A 177 -8.35 -1.17 -8.49
N VAL A 178 -9.19 -1.95 -7.84
CA VAL A 178 -9.50 -3.33 -8.24
C VAL A 178 -10.95 -3.38 -8.69
N CYS A 179 -11.21 -4.06 -9.79
CA CYS A 179 -12.51 -4.19 -10.39
C CYS A 179 -12.90 -5.65 -10.49
N ASP A 180 -14.06 -6.00 -9.92
CA ASP A 180 -14.61 -7.35 -9.92
C ASP A 180 -15.84 -7.42 -10.83
N LEU A 181 -15.91 -8.44 -11.69
CA LEU A 181 -17.06 -8.69 -12.55
C LEU A 181 -18.27 -9.07 -11.69
N LYS A 182 -19.38 -8.34 -11.85
CA LYS A 182 -20.66 -8.62 -11.17
C LYS A 182 -21.34 -9.89 -11.66
#